data_AF-A0A1Y3RQH6-F1
#
_entry.id   AF-A0A1Y3RQH6-F1
#
_cell.length_a   1.000
_cell.length_b   1.000
_cell.length_c   1.000
_cell.angle_alpha   90.00
_cell.angle_beta   90.00
_cell.angle_gamma   90.00
#
_symmetry.space_group_name_H-M   'P 1'
#
loop_
_entity.id
_entity.type
_entity.pdbx_description
1 polymer ?
#
loop_
_entity_poly.entity_id
_entity_poly.type
_entity_poly.pdbx_seq_one_letter_code
_entity_poly.pdbx_strand_id
1 'polypeptide(L)'
;MKKLLAMLLATCCLTGATLLPASALEYSFDAPDNPLFGRPTSDDTIYVTTDAPANTDRSKNAALIPPAFGSPTSYVLGSGELLTPNLIRDGQIYTGPGNNVSAGSGTPTIPNTTVTPTLPSVDTSGSVTAYTPVTDALYYSGGHLATLSIPSIGLNVKVYEGTDATALATGAGHFENTSIWNGNVAIAGHNRGVNNHFGKIHTLSGGDKITLTTKLGTRTYEVYSVQKILSTQVSVLDASHDNIITLVTCVMDQPEYRWCVQAKMV
;
A
#
# COMPACT_ATOMS: atom_id res chain seq x y z
N MET A 1 8.86 40.87 72.06
CA MET A 1 7.58 41.10 71.35
C MET A 1 7.63 42.26 70.36
N LYS A 2 8.17 43.45 70.70
CA LYS A 2 8.20 44.62 69.78
C LYS A 2 8.99 44.41 68.47
N LYS A 3 10.11 43.68 68.50
CA LYS A 3 10.94 43.39 67.31
C LYS A 3 10.25 42.43 66.31
N LEU A 4 9.50 41.46 66.82
CA LEU A 4 8.72 40.52 66.01
C LEU A 4 7.53 41.20 65.32
N LEU A 5 6.87 42.13 66.00
CA LEU A 5 5.76 42.89 65.42
C LEU A 5 6.24 43.83 64.31
N ALA A 6 7.39 44.50 64.50
CA ALA A 6 7.98 45.35 63.46
C ALA A 6 8.42 44.56 62.24
N MET A 7 8.97 43.35 62.44
CA MET A 7 9.36 42.46 61.35
C MET A 7 8.14 41.97 60.57
N LEU A 8 7.07 41.56 61.26
CA LEU A 8 5.83 41.11 60.61
C LEU A 8 5.16 42.22 59.78
N LEU A 9 5.19 43.46 60.28
CA LEU A 9 4.61 44.61 59.58
C LEU A 9 5.42 44.97 58.32
N ALA A 10 6.76 44.89 58.40
CA ALA A 10 7.63 45.13 57.24
C ALA A 10 7.41 44.07 56.14
N THR A 11 7.23 42.79 56.50
CA THR A 11 6.95 41.73 55.53
C THR A 11 5.59 41.93 54.84
N CYS A 12 4.57 42.36 55.59
CA CYS A 12 3.24 42.62 55.05
C CYS A 12 3.22 43.80 54.07
N CYS A 13 3.97 44.87 54.38
CA CYS A 13 4.13 46.00 53.47
C CYS A 13 4.89 45.61 52.19
N LEU A 14 5.88 44.72 52.27
CA LEU A 14 6.64 44.28 51.10
C LEU A 14 5.79 43.39 50.18
N THR A 15 4.91 42.54 50.72
CA THR A 15 4.01 41.72 49.90
C THR A 15 2.95 42.53 49.15
N GLY A 16 2.49 43.65 49.74
CA GLY A 16 1.54 44.56 49.07
C GLY A 16 2.11 45.27 47.84
N ALA A 17 3.41 45.56 47.84
CA ALA A 17 4.07 46.27 46.74
C ALA A 17 4.34 45.40 45.50
N THR A 18 4.14 44.08 45.59
CA THR A 18 4.42 43.13 44.48
C THR A 18 3.18 42.70 43.70
N LEU A 19 2.00 43.21 44.06
CA LEU A 19 0.73 42.94 43.38
C LEU A 19 0.49 43.98 42.27
N LEU A 20 1.27 43.89 41.19
CA LEU A 20 0.90 44.54 39.94
C LEU A 20 0.03 43.55 39.13
N PRO A 21 -1.14 43.96 38.61
CA PRO A 21 -1.90 43.11 37.70
C PRO A 21 -1.05 42.87 36.45
N ALA A 22 -0.79 41.60 36.13
CA ALA A 22 -0.22 41.21 34.85
C ALA A 22 -1.30 41.38 33.78
N SER A 23 -1.44 42.59 33.25
CA SER A 23 -2.22 42.84 32.05
C SER A 23 -1.47 42.20 30.89
N ALA A 24 -1.91 41.05 30.40
CA ALA A 24 -1.48 40.56 29.11
C ALA A 24 -1.95 41.57 28.06
N LEU A 25 -1.01 42.26 27.41
CA LEU A 25 -1.32 43.00 26.19
C LEU A 25 -1.73 41.96 25.15
N GLU A 26 -3.03 41.77 24.94
CA GLU A 26 -3.52 41.03 23.78
C GLU A 26 -3.13 41.83 22.54
N TYR A 27 -2.17 41.30 21.79
CA TYR A 27 -1.83 41.82 20.48
C TYR A 27 -2.68 41.05 19.46
N SER A 28 -3.65 41.73 18.84
CA SER A 28 -4.33 41.23 17.64
C SER A 28 -3.63 41.81 16.41
N PHE A 29 -3.08 40.93 15.57
CA PHE A 29 -2.59 41.31 14.24
C PHE A 29 -3.72 41.04 13.24
N ASP A 30 -4.31 42.08 12.66
CA ASP A 30 -5.16 41.89 11.49
C ASP A 30 -4.29 41.49 10.30
N ALA A 31 -4.71 40.44 9.59
CA ALA A 31 -4.04 40.04 8.36
C ALA A 31 -4.26 41.11 7.29
N PRO A 32 -3.23 41.49 6.50
CA PRO A 32 -3.42 42.41 5.39
C PRO A 32 -4.40 41.82 4.36
N ASP A 33 -5.25 42.65 3.76
CA ASP A 33 -6.31 42.30 2.80
C ASP A 33 -5.82 41.70 1.46
N ASN A 34 -4.60 41.17 1.42
CA ASN A 34 -3.96 40.74 0.18
C ASN A 34 -4.32 39.28 -0.16
N PRO A 35 -4.93 39.00 -1.33
CA PRO A 35 -5.35 37.66 -1.75
C PRO A 35 -4.21 36.65 -2.03
N LEU A 36 -2.95 37.02 -1.74
CA LEU A 36 -1.77 36.22 -2.05
C LEU A 36 -1.30 35.30 -0.90
N PHE A 37 -1.89 35.41 0.28
CA PHE A 37 -1.68 34.44 1.36
C PHE A 37 -2.93 33.56 1.51
N GLY A 38 -2.70 32.26 1.74
CA GLY A 38 -3.76 31.25 1.81
C GLY A 38 -4.86 31.64 2.78
N ARG A 39 -6.11 31.25 2.43
CA ARG A 39 -7.27 31.50 3.28
C ARG A 39 -7.02 30.96 4.70
N PRO A 40 -7.47 31.65 5.76
CA PRO A 40 -7.36 31.16 7.12
C PRO A 40 -7.88 29.72 7.20
N THR A 41 -7.08 28.81 7.77
CA THR A 41 -7.46 27.39 7.93
C THR A 41 -8.29 27.14 9.20
N SER A 42 -8.52 28.19 9.99
CA SER A 42 -9.43 28.13 11.13
C SER A 42 -10.81 28.52 10.65
N ASP A 43 -11.66 27.51 10.47
CA ASP A 43 -13.09 27.67 10.21
C ASP A 43 -13.84 27.02 11.39
N ASP A 44 -14.45 27.86 12.23
CA ASP A 44 -15.27 27.41 13.37
C ASP A 44 -16.71 27.09 12.96
N THR A 45 -17.01 27.07 11.66
CA THR A 45 -18.32 26.69 11.15
C THR A 45 -18.55 25.19 11.37
N ILE A 46 -19.51 24.84 12.24
CA ILE A 46 -19.96 23.45 12.37
C ILE A 46 -20.79 23.10 11.13
N TYR A 47 -20.17 22.43 10.18
CA TYR A 47 -20.85 21.83 9.04
C TYR A 47 -21.68 20.64 9.52
N VAL A 48 -22.97 20.85 9.79
CA VAL A 48 -23.93 19.74 9.91
C VAL A 48 -24.31 19.33 8.49
N THR A 49 -23.65 18.30 7.97
CA THR A 49 -24.02 17.71 6.68
C THR A 49 -25.36 16.99 6.83
N THR A 50 -26.40 17.51 6.17
CA THR A 50 -27.70 16.85 5.98
C THR A 50 -27.74 15.95 4.75
N ASP A 51 -26.63 15.85 4.01
CA ASP A 51 -26.54 15.01 2.83
C ASP A 51 -26.14 13.59 3.22
N ALA A 52 -26.71 12.60 2.51
CA ALA A 52 -26.34 11.20 2.70
C ALA A 52 -24.81 11.06 2.62
N PRO A 53 -24.17 10.29 3.52
CA PRO A 53 -22.72 10.14 3.47
C PRO A 53 -22.34 9.54 2.12
N ALA A 54 -21.76 10.36 1.24
CA ALA A 54 -21.10 9.87 0.05
C ALA A 54 -19.98 8.94 0.54
N ASN A 55 -20.15 7.64 0.33
CA ASN A 55 -19.17 6.62 0.68
C ASN A 55 -17.92 6.87 -0.18
N THR A 56 -17.06 7.75 0.33
CA THR A 56 -15.83 8.18 -0.35
C THR A 56 -14.72 7.29 0.15
N ASP A 57 -14.07 6.56 -0.75
CA ASP A 57 -12.95 5.70 -0.40
C ASP A 57 -11.82 6.54 0.22
N ARG A 58 -11.49 6.24 1.48
CA ARG A 58 -10.37 6.85 2.23
C ARG A 58 -9.24 5.85 2.49
N SER A 59 -9.23 4.73 1.77
CA SER A 59 -8.16 3.74 1.83
C SER A 59 -6.88 4.28 1.17
N LYS A 60 -5.76 3.56 1.35
CA LYS A 60 -4.47 3.93 0.75
C LYS A 60 -4.53 3.97 -0.79
N ASN A 61 -5.50 3.26 -1.36
CA ASN A 61 -5.70 3.07 -2.79
C ASN A 61 -6.26 4.33 -3.46
N ALA A 62 -6.83 5.25 -2.68
CA ALA A 62 -7.41 6.52 -3.12
C ALA A 62 -6.51 7.73 -2.83
N ALA A 63 -5.36 7.54 -2.17
CA ALA A 63 -4.45 8.63 -1.84
C ALA A 63 -3.67 9.10 -3.09
N LEU A 64 -3.57 10.42 -3.29
CA LEU A 64 -2.83 11.03 -4.40
C LEU A 64 -1.59 11.77 -3.88
N ILE A 65 -0.46 11.62 -4.57
CA ILE A 65 0.74 12.43 -4.45
C ILE A 65 0.43 13.78 -5.09
N PRO A 66 0.59 14.90 -4.35
CA PRO A 66 0.34 16.22 -4.92
C PRO A 66 1.31 16.48 -6.09
N PRO A 67 0.83 17.13 -7.17
CA PRO A 67 1.67 17.48 -8.30
C PRO A 67 2.84 18.40 -7.88
N ALA A 68 3.93 18.36 -8.66
CA ALA A 68 5.10 19.19 -8.40
C ALA A 68 4.73 20.69 -8.34
N PHE A 69 5.33 21.41 -7.40
CA PHE A 69 5.10 22.84 -7.22
C PHE A 69 5.45 23.61 -8.51
N GLY A 70 4.50 24.40 -9.02
CA GLY A 70 4.66 25.16 -10.28
C GLY A 70 4.41 24.37 -11.57
N SER A 71 4.00 23.10 -11.48
CA SER A 71 3.57 22.32 -12.66
C SER A 71 2.24 22.86 -13.22
N PRO A 72 1.94 22.63 -14.52
CA PRO A 72 0.66 23.03 -15.11
C PRO A 72 -0.56 22.48 -14.38
N THR A 73 -0.41 21.38 -13.64
CA THR A 73 -1.47 20.74 -12.87
C THR A 73 -1.51 21.17 -11.41
N SER A 74 -0.58 22.01 -10.91
CA SER A 74 -0.46 22.31 -9.47
C SER A 74 -1.68 22.96 -8.83
N TYR A 75 -2.56 23.57 -9.64
CA TYR A 75 -3.79 24.24 -9.19
C TYR A 75 -5.07 23.49 -9.61
N VAL A 76 -4.94 22.30 -10.19
CA VAL A 76 -6.08 21.51 -10.66
C VAL A 76 -6.56 20.59 -9.53
N LEU A 77 -7.84 20.69 -9.15
CA LEU A 77 -8.43 19.86 -8.10
C LEU A 77 -8.45 18.38 -8.53
N GLY A 78 -8.00 17.48 -7.65
CA GLY A 78 -7.90 16.05 -7.95
C GLY A 78 -6.75 15.68 -8.90
N SER A 79 -5.86 16.62 -9.18
CA SER A 79 -4.60 16.32 -9.87
C SER A 79 -3.59 15.71 -8.91
N GLY A 80 -2.78 14.79 -9.42
CA GLY A 80 -1.83 14.01 -8.64
C GLY A 80 -1.75 12.58 -9.16
N GLU A 81 -0.72 11.86 -8.75
CA GLU A 81 -0.56 10.44 -9.07
C GLU A 81 -0.95 9.60 -7.86
N LEU A 82 -1.53 8.41 -8.05
CA LEU A 82 -1.88 7.56 -6.92
C LEU A 82 -0.62 7.20 -6.11
N LEU A 83 -0.73 7.29 -4.78
CA LEU A 83 0.31 6.87 -3.85
C LEU A 83 0.62 5.38 -4.00
N THR A 84 -0.41 4.57 -4.29
CA THR A 84 -0.30 3.14 -4.52
C THR A 84 -1.01 2.75 -5.83
N PRO A 85 -0.38 2.98 -6.99
CA PRO A 85 -0.95 2.63 -8.29
C PRO A 85 -1.25 1.12 -8.43
N ASN A 86 -0.63 0.29 -7.58
CA ASN A 86 -0.73 -1.16 -7.60
C ASN A 86 -1.93 -1.72 -6.80
N LEU A 87 -2.71 -0.88 -6.12
CA LEU A 87 -3.82 -1.31 -5.25
C LEU A 87 -5.21 -1.02 -5.85
N ILE A 88 -5.28 -0.62 -7.12
CA ILE A 88 -6.55 -0.32 -7.79
C ILE A 88 -7.32 -1.64 -7.99
N ARG A 89 -8.42 -1.82 -7.26
CA ARG A 89 -9.41 -2.87 -7.56
C ARG A 89 -10.34 -2.34 -8.65
N ASP A 90 -10.70 -3.23 -9.57
CA ASP A 90 -11.70 -3.04 -10.63
C ASP A 90 -11.25 -2.37 -11.93
N GLY A 91 -10.01 -2.63 -12.37
CA GLY A 91 -9.61 -2.49 -13.79
C GLY A 91 -9.66 -1.08 -14.40
N GLN A 92 -10.03 -0.05 -13.63
CA GLN A 92 -10.18 1.31 -14.10
C GLN A 92 -8.87 2.07 -13.88
N ILE A 93 -8.10 2.24 -14.96
CA ILE A 93 -6.99 3.19 -14.97
C ILE A 93 -7.60 4.59 -14.77
N TYR A 94 -7.33 5.22 -13.64
CA TYR A 94 -7.61 6.63 -13.45
C TYR A 94 -6.66 7.44 -14.34
N THR A 95 -7.02 7.66 -15.59
CA THR A 95 -6.44 8.74 -16.39
C THR A 95 -7.06 10.04 -15.90
N GLY A 96 -6.47 10.66 -14.87
CA GLY A 96 -6.82 12.03 -14.51
C GLY A 96 -6.69 12.95 -15.72
N PRO A 97 -7.49 14.04 -15.79
CA PRO A 97 -7.42 14.98 -16.90
C PRO A 97 -6.05 15.70 -16.86
N GLY A 98 -5.08 15.14 -17.58
CA GLY A 98 -3.69 15.61 -17.57
C GLY A 98 -2.66 14.62 -18.09
N ASN A 99 -2.91 13.30 -18.01
CA ASN A 99 -1.97 12.30 -18.55
C ASN A 99 -2.24 12.01 -20.03
N ASN A 100 -1.99 13.01 -20.88
CA ASN A 100 -1.63 12.78 -22.28
C ASN A 100 -0.10 12.87 -22.36
N VAL A 101 0.60 11.74 -22.34
CA VAL A 101 1.99 11.70 -22.78
C VAL A 101 1.98 11.79 -24.30
N SER A 102 1.98 13.02 -24.82
CA SER A 102 2.32 13.34 -26.21
C SER A 102 3.40 14.42 -26.17
N ALA A 103 4.65 13.99 -26.28
CA ALA A 103 5.78 14.88 -26.48
C ALA A 103 5.76 15.41 -27.92
N GLY A 104 5.42 16.69 -28.11
CA GLY A 104 5.56 17.37 -29.40
C GLY A 104 4.71 18.64 -29.52
N SER A 105 5.39 19.79 -29.54
CA SER A 105 4.87 21.14 -29.83
C SER A 105 3.93 21.19 -31.05
N GLY A 106 2.72 21.75 -30.89
CA GLY A 106 1.82 22.08 -32.01
C GLY A 106 0.32 22.07 -31.64
N THR A 107 -0.42 23.03 -32.18
CA THR A 107 -1.86 23.34 -31.98
C THR A 107 -2.86 22.15 -32.03
N PRO A 108 -4.03 22.23 -31.36
CA PRO A 108 -4.95 21.11 -31.23
C PRO A 108 -5.70 20.87 -32.53
N THR A 109 -5.51 19.68 -33.13
CA THR A 109 -6.43 19.11 -34.12
C THR A 109 -6.80 17.72 -33.62
N ILE A 110 -8.09 17.46 -33.46
CA ILE A 110 -8.62 16.15 -33.06
C ILE A 110 -8.58 15.21 -34.27
N PRO A 111 -8.08 13.98 -34.11
CA PRO A 111 -8.81 12.87 -34.73
C PRO A 111 -8.98 11.66 -33.80
N ASN A 112 -10.20 11.13 -33.86
CA ASN A 112 -10.64 9.83 -33.39
C ASN A 112 -9.75 8.70 -33.92
N THR A 113 -9.12 7.92 -33.03
CA THR A 113 -8.51 6.64 -33.39
C THR A 113 -8.68 5.62 -32.28
N THR A 114 -9.34 4.52 -32.63
CA THR A 114 -9.46 3.27 -31.90
C THR A 114 -8.07 2.71 -31.57
N VAL A 115 -7.69 2.63 -30.29
CA VAL A 115 -6.39 2.07 -29.88
C VAL A 115 -6.56 0.63 -29.40
N THR A 116 -6.02 -0.30 -30.18
CA THR A 116 -5.69 -1.66 -29.74
C THR A 116 -4.62 -1.56 -28.64
N PRO A 117 -4.77 -2.20 -27.48
CA PRO A 117 -3.78 -2.08 -26.41
C PRO A 117 -2.49 -2.80 -26.80
N THR A 118 -1.46 -2.01 -27.09
CA THR A 118 -0.08 -2.48 -27.17
C THR A 118 0.55 -2.26 -25.79
N LEU A 119 1.19 -3.31 -25.28
CA LEU A 119 1.87 -3.37 -23.98
C LEU A 119 2.80 -2.14 -23.77
N PRO A 120 2.78 -1.46 -22.61
CA PRO A 120 3.66 -0.32 -22.37
C PRO A 120 5.13 -0.77 -22.34
N SER A 121 5.93 -0.14 -23.21
CA SER A 121 7.39 -0.15 -23.18
C SER A 121 7.88 0.54 -21.90
N VAL A 122 8.67 -0.17 -21.10
CA VAL A 122 9.32 0.34 -19.89
C VAL A 122 10.40 1.36 -20.28
N ASP A 123 10.24 2.60 -19.80
CA ASP A 123 11.28 3.61 -19.83
C ASP A 123 12.37 3.28 -18.80
N THR A 124 13.63 3.32 -19.25
CA THR A 124 14.82 2.94 -18.50
C THR A 124 15.45 4.19 -17.91
N SER A 125 15.12 4.53 -16.66
CA SER A 125 16.04 5.19 -15.70
C SER A 125 15.37 5.38 -14.34
N GLY A 126 15.24 4.29 -13.60
CA GLY A 126 14.79 4.21 -12.21
C GLY A 126 14.67 2.74 -11.85
N SER A 127 15.19 2.31 -10.70
CA SER A 127 15.10 0.91 -10.27
C SER A 127 13.65 0.59 -9.87
N VAL A 128 12.77 0.40 -10.86
CA VAL A 128 11.37 0.07 -10.64
C VAL A 128 11.29 -1.43 -10.30
N THR A 129 10.72 -1.76 -9.15
CA THR A 129 10.35 -3.14 -8.83
C THR A 129 9.29 -3.58 -9.83
N ALA A 130 9.51 -4.71 -10.50
CA ALA A 130 8.57 -5.20 -11.48
C ALA A 130 7.31 -5.71 -10.78
N TYR A 131 6.12 -5.33 -11.28
CA TYR A 131 4.82 -5.73 -10.73
C TYR A 131 3.87 -6.12 -11.86
N THR A 132 2.98 -7.07 -11.61
CA THR A 132 1.95 -7.50 -12.56
C THR A 132 0.64 -7.64 -11.81
N PRO A 133 -0.37 -6.79 -12.09
CA PRO A 133 -1.67 -6.89 -11.44
C PRO A 133 -2.44 -8.10 -11.93
N VAL A 134 -3.36 -8.58 -11.10
CA VAL A 134 -4.37 -9.56 -11.50
C VAL A 134 -5.44 -8.85 -12.32
N THR A 135 -5.78 -9.42 -13.49
CA THR A 135 -6.85 -8.93 -14.36
C THR A 135 -7.76 -10.09 -14.76
N ASP A 136 -8.99 -9.79 -15.20
CA ASP A 136 -9.97 -10.80 -15.59
C ASP A 136 -9.46 -11.78 -16.66
N ALA A 137 -8.60 -11.31 -17.55
CA ALA A 137 -8.00 -12.13 -18.59
C ALA A 137 -7.13 -13.28 -18.03
N LEU A 138 -6.60 -13.13 -16.81
CA LEU A 138 -5.72 -14.10 -16.17
C LEU A 138 -6.44 -15.28 -15.51
N TYR A 139 -7.75 -15.18 -15.28
CA TYR A 139 -8.53 -16.27 -14.69
C TYR A 139 -8.78 -17.40 -15.69
N TYR A 140 -8.48 -18.63 -15.30
CA TYR A 140 -8.95 -19.82 -16.00
C TYR A 140 -10.47 -20.02 -15.78
N SER A 141 -11.11 -20.83 -16.64
CA SER A 141 -12.56 -21.10 -16.56
C SER A 141 -13.03 -21.67 -15.20
N GLY A 142 -12.12 -22.25 -14.42
CA GLY A 142 -12.38 -22.74 -13.07
C GLY A 142 -12.06 -21.73 -11.95
N GLY A 143 -11.96 -20.43 -12.25
CA GLY A 143 -11.79 -19.35 -11.28
C GLY A 143 -10.40 -19.24 -10.61
N HIS A 144 -9.43 -20.04 -11.04
CA HIS A 144 -8.05 -19.98 -10.53
C HIS A 144 -7.17 -19.14 -11.46
N LEU A 145 -6.11 -18.56 -10.91
CA LEU A 145 -5.11 -17.76 -11.61
C LEU A 145 -3.93 -18.59 -12.11
N ALA A 146 -3.56 -19.61 -11.33
CA ALA A 146 -2.36 -20.40 -11.61
C ALA A 146 -2.48 -21.85 -11.12
N THR A 147 -1.54 -22.67 -11.56
CA THR A 147 -1.22 -23.96 -10.94
C THR A 147 0.19 -23.90 -10.38
N LEU A 148 0.33 -24.26 -9.11
CA LEU A 148 1.61 -24.36 -8.41
C LEU A 148 1.98 -25.83 -8.27
N SER A 149 3.21 -26.20 -8.66
CA SER A 149 3.73 -27.56 -8.52
C SER A 149 5.11 -27.59 -7.89
N ILE A 150 5.31 -28.51 -6.94
CA ILE A 150 6.59 -28.74 -6.25
C ILE A 150 6.83 -30.26 -6.22
N PRO A 151 7.58 -30.81 -7.20
CA PRO A 151 7.72 -32.25 -7.36
C PRO A 151 8.32 -32.98 -6.15
N SER A 152 9.30 -32.37 -5.47
CA SER A 152 10.01 -33.00 -4.33
C SER A 152 9.10 -33.35 -3.15
N ILE A 153 7.96 -32.66 -3.01
CA ILE A 153 6.94 -32.92 -1.99
C ILE A 153 5.60 -33.41 -2.56
N GLY A 154 5.54 -33.69 -3.87
CA GLY A 154 4.34 -34.15 -4.57
C GLY A 154 3.21 -33.11 -4.60
N LEU A 155 3.53 -31.82 -4.52
CA LEU A 155 2.53 -30.76 -4.50
C LEU A 155 2.09 -30.41 -5.93
N ASN A 156 0.78 -30.38 -6.14
CA ASN A 156 0.13 -29.83 -7.33
C ASN A 156 -1.21 -29.23 -6.89
N VAL A 157 -1.33 -27.90 -6.94
CA VAL A 157 -2.50 -27.18 -6.43
C VAL A 157 -2.84 -25.99 -7.29
N LYS A 158 -4.13 -25.68 -7.41
CA LYS A 158 -4.61 -24.44 -8.03
C LYS A 158 -4.42 -23.26 -7.08
N VAL A 159 -4.09 -22.11 -7.66
CA VAL A 159 -3.92 -20.84 -6.96
C VAL A 159 -5.08 -19.92 -7.32
N TYR A 160 -5.82 -19.47 -6.31
CA TYR A 160 -6.95 -18.55 -6.42
C TYR A 160 -6.53 -17.16 -5.95
N GLU A 161 -7.25 -16.13 -6.40
CA GLU A 161 -7.02 -14.78 -5.88
C GLU A 161 -7.53 -14.67 -4.44
N GLY A 162 -6.76 -14.00 -3.59
CA GLY A 162 -7.10 -13.76 -2.20
C GLY A 162 -6.61 -14.84 -1.23
N THR A 163 -6.52 -14.46 0.03
CA THR A 163 -6.11 -15.33 1.15
C THR A 163 -7.20 -15.45 2.21
N ASP A 164 -8.46 -15.23 1.83
CA ASP A 164 -9.61 -15.41 2.71
C ASP A 164 -9.97 -16.90 2.88
N ALA A 165 -10.94 -17.16 3.76
CA ALA A 165 -11.36 -18.53 4.05
C ALA A 165 -11.93 -19.26 2.83
N THR A 166 -12.55 -18.55 1.88
CA THR A 166 -13.16 -19.13 0.68
C THR A 166 -12.08 -19.57 -0.31
N ALA A 167 -11.10 -18.71 -0.58
CA ALA A 167 -9.97 -19.02 -1.45
C ALA A 167 -9.14 -20.18 -0.89
N LEU A 168 -8.78 -20.12 0.39
CA LEU A 168 -7.96 -21.15 1.05
C LEU A 168 -8.71 -22.48 1.29
N ALA A 169 -10.04 -22.47 1.28
CA ALA A 169 -10.84 -23.69 1.27
C ALA A 169 -10.88 -24.38 -0.11
N THR A 170 -10.55 -23.66 -1.19
CA THR A 170 -10.60 -24.20 -2.55
C THR A 170 -9.21 -24.64 -3.05
N GLY A 171 -8.16 -23.95 -2.62
CA GLY A 171 -6.79 -24.25 -3.01
C GLY A 171 -5.77 -23.38 -2.28
N ALA A 172 -4.66 -23.07 -2.95
CA ALA A 172 -3.74 -22.05 -2.48
C ALA A 172 -4.28 -20.65 -2.84
N GLY A 173 -3.93 -19.64 -2.04
CA GLY A 173 -4.40 -18.26 -2.22
C GLY A 173 -3.25 -17.32 -2.56
N HIS A 174 -3.38 -16.52 -3.61
CA HIS A 174 -2.45 -15.44 -3.93
C HIS A 174 -2.73 -14.22 -3.03
N PHE A 175 -1.68 -13.58 -2.54
CA PHE A 175 -1.84 -12.32 -1.79
C PHE A 175 -2.15 -11.19 -2.77
N GLU A 176 -3.34 -10.58 -2.65
CA GLU A 176 -3.86 -9.56 -3.58
C GLU A 176 -2.92 -8.35 -3.76
N ASN A 177 -2.12 -8.03 -2.74
CA ASN A 177 -1.16 -6.93 -2.77
C ASN A 177 0.22 -7.32 -3.34
N THR A 178 0.37 -8.54 -3.86
CA THR A 178 1.61 -9.02 -4.48
C THR A 178 1.42 -9.24 -5.98
N SER A 179 2.51 -9.36 -6.70
CA SER A 179 2.45 -9.51 -8.15
C SER A 179 2.06 -10.94 -8.51
N ILE A 180 1.25 -11.13 -9.56
CA ILE A 180 0.94 -12.48 -10.07
C ILE A 180 2.01 -13.02 -11.02
N TRP A 181 2.98 -12.19 -11.42
CA TRP A 181 4.00 -12.58 -12.39
C TRP A 181 5.37 -11.98 -12.06
N ASN A 182 5.60 -10.69 -12.37
CA ASN A 182 6.92 -10.08 -12.22
C ASN A 182 7.21 -9.60 -10.79
N GLY A 183 8.43 -9.79 -10.28
CA GLY A 183 8.80 -9.42 -8.91
C GLY A 183 8.49 -10.53 -7.91
N ASN A 184 7.84 -10.20 -6.78
CA ASN A 184 7.49 -11.18 -5.74
C ASN A 184 6.05 -11.68 -5.92
N VAL A 185 5.91 -12.96 -6.25
CA VAL A 185 4.62 -13.67 -6.24
C VAL A 185 4.46 -14.35 -4.90
N ALA A 186 3.53 -13.87 -4.06
CA ALA A 186 3.31 -14.48 -2.76
C ALA A 186 2.05 -15.34 -2.76
N ILE A 187 2.15 -16.53 -2.18
CA ILE A 187 1.07 -17.52 -2.12
C ILE A 187 0.98 -18.08 -0.71
N ALA A 188 -0.24 -18.10 -0.16
CA ALA A 188 -0.59 -18.74 1.09
C ALA A 188 -1.26 -20.11 0.84
N GLY A 189 -1.10 -21.01 1.79
CA GLY A 189 -1.83 -22.28 1.79
C GLY A 189 -1.99 -22.84 3.20
N HIS A 190 -3.02 -23.65 3.43
CA HIS A 190 -3.17 -24.35 4.69
C HIS A 190 -2.13 -25.46 4.86
N ASN A 191 -1.67 -25.66 6.10
CA ASN A 191 -0.79 -26.77 6.48
C ASN A 191 -1.54 -27.96 7.09
N ARG A 192 -2.85 -27.82 7.31
CA ARG A 192 -3.68 -28.73 8.11
C ARG A 192 -5.09 -28.89 7.53
N GLY A 193 -5.77 -29.94 7.96
CA GLY A 193 -7.11 -30.28 7.48
C GLY A 193 -7.10 -30.94 6.10
N VAL A 194 -8.28 -31.03 5.50
CA VAL A 194 -8.48 -31.66 4.18
C VAL A 194 -7.70 -30.95 3.07
N ASN A 195 -7.52 -29.63 3.19
CA ASN A 195 -6.84 -28.78 2.21
C ASN A 195 -5.42 -28.41 2.66
N ASN A 196 -4.67 -29.35 3.25
CA ASN A 196 -3.32 -29.13 3.75
C ASN A 196 -2.25 -29.02 2.64
N HIS A 197 -2.56 -28.32 1.54
CA HIS A 197 -1.72 -28.22 0.35
C HIS A 197 -0.28 -27.82 0.68
N PHE A 198 -0.07 -26.97 1.69
CA PHE A 198 1.26 -26.49 2.07
C PHE A 198 1.84 -27.22 3.30
N GLY A 199 1.25 -28.35 3.71
CA GLY A 199 1.66 -29.12 4.90
C GLY A 199 3.12 -29.56 4.91
N LYS A 200 3.79 -29.61 3.74
CA LYS A 200 5.18 -30.06 3.58
C LYS A 200 6.15 -29.00 3.07
N ILE A 201 5.75 -27.75 2.86
CA ILE A 201 6.69 -26.76 2.28
C ILE A 201 7.90 -26.49 3.19
N HIS A 202 7.76 -26.71 4.50
CA HIS A 202 8.83 -26.58 5.48
C HIS A 202 9.91 -27.67 5.37
N THR A 203 9.68 -28.73 4.59
CA THR A 203 10.66 -29.80 4.35
C THR A 203 11.48 -29.58 3.08
N LEU A 204 11.22 -28.49 2.36
CA LEU A 204 11.98 -28.13 1.16
C LEU A 204 13.42 -27.75 1.52
N SER A 205 14.33 -27.99 0.59
CA SER A 205 15.74 -27.70 0.70
C SER A 205 16.20 -26.76 -0.41
N GLY A 206 17.36 -26.10 -0.21
CA GLY A 206 18.00 -25.31 -1.25
C GLY A 206 18.19 -26.16 -2.52
N GLY A 207 17.81 -25.62 -3.68
CA GLY A 207 17.85 -26.35 -4.96
C GLY A 207 16.52 -26.98 -5.40
N ASP A 208 15.55 -27.15 -4.49
CA ASP A 208 14.23 -27.68 -4.85
C ASP A 208 13.51 -26.76 -5.85
N LYS A 209 12.80 -27.38 -6.81
CA LYS A 209 12.11 -26.65 -7.88
C LYS A 209 10.65 -26.40 -7.55
N ILE A 210 10.23 -25.17 -7.74
CA ILE A 210 8.85 -24.71 -7.66
C ILE A 210 8.44 -24.23 -9.04
N THR A 211 7.34 -24.73 -9.59
CA THR A 211 6.83 -24.32 -10.90
C THR A 211 5.49 -23.62 -10.75
N LEU A 212 5.37 -22.42 -11.30
CA LEU A 212 4.13 -21.64 -11.36
C LEU A 212 3.70 -21.51 -12.83
N THR A 213 2.52 -22.04 -13.14
CA THR A 213 1.91 -21.93 -14.48
C THR A 213 0.71 -21.00 -14.42
N THR A 214 0.79 -19.88 -15.14
CA THR A 214 -0.27 -18.87 -15.30
C THR A 214 -0.67 -18.78 -16.77
N LYS A 215 -1.64 -17.92 -17.10
CA LYS A 215 -1.95 -17.60 -18.51
C LYS A 215 -0.88 -16.78 -19.22
N LEU A 216 0.06 -16.18 -18.47
CA LEU A 216 1.20 -15.44 -19.03
C LEU A 216 2.36 -16.37 -19.40
N GLY A 217 2.38 -17.59 -18.85
CA GLY A 217 3.40 -18.59 -19.14
C GLY A 217 3.68 -19.48 -17.94
N THR A 218 4.78 -20.22 -18.02
CA THR A 218 5.28 -21.06 -16.92
C THR A 218 6.64 -20.55 -16.47
N ARG A 219 6.84 -20.45 -15.16
CA ARG A 219 8.13 -20.13 -14.53
C ARG A 219 8.54 -21.22 -13.57
N THR A 220 9.83 -21.52 -13.58
CA THR A 220 10.46 -22.39 -12.60
C THR A 220 11.34 -21.54 -11.69
N TYR A 221 11.26 -21.83 -10.40
CA TYR A 221 12.01 -21.17 -9.34
C TYR A 221 12.81 -22.23 -8.59
N GLU A 222 13.96 -21.84 -8.06
CA GLU A 222 14.81 -22.65 -7.20
C GLU A 222 14.79 -22.10 -5.78
N VAL A 223 14.47 -22.96 -4.81
CA VAL A 223 14.43 -22.62 -3.40
C VAL A 223 15.81 -22.19 -2.93
N TYR A 224 15.89 -21.04 -2.27
CA TYR A 224 17.11 -20.55 -1.63
C TYR A 224 16.93 -20.28 -0.13
N SER A 225 15.69 -20.25 0.38
CA SER A 225 15.41 -19.97 1.79
C SER A 225 14.16 -20.70 2.27
N VAL A 226 14.26 -21.37 3.42
CA VAL A 226 13.14 -21.93 4.19
C VAL A 226 13.33 -21.47 5.63
N GLN A 227 12.40 -20.68 6.16
CA GLN A 227 12.52 -20.04 7.46
C GLN A 227 11.22 -20.12 8.26
N LYS A 228 11.36 -20.18 9.58
CA LYS A 228 10.25 -19.94 10.52
C LYS A 228 10.26 -18.46 10.90
N ILE A 229 9.22 -17.74 10.51
CA ILE A 229 9.09 -16.29 10.71
C ILE A 229 7.92 -15.97 11.65
N LEU A 230 7.87 -14.75 12.17
CA LEU A 230 6.69 -14.25 12.89
C LEU A 230 5.53 -14.04 11.92
N SER A 231 4.29 -14.24 12.41
CA SER A 231 3.07 -13.96 11.65
C SER A 231 2.91 -12.49 11.28
N THR A 232 3.59 -11.59 12.00
CA THR A 232 3.62 -10.14 11.76
C THR A 232 4.74 -9.71 10.81
N GLN A 233 5.62 -10.62 10.39
CA GLN A 233 6.73 -10.32 9.50
C GLN A 233 6.27 -10.25 8.03
N VAL A 234 5.47 -9.24 7.72
CA VAL A 234 4.84 -9.04 6.40
C VAL A 234 5.82 -8.58 5.34
N SER A 235 7.04 -8.14 5.70
CA SER A 235 8.07 -7.70 4.76
C SER A 235 8.53 -8.80 3.79
N VAL A 236 8.24 -10.07 4.08
CA VAL A 236 8.47 -11.17 3.13
C VAL A 236 7.58 -11.08 1.88
N LEU A 237 6.52 -10.26 1.94
CA LEU A 237 5.60 -10.00 0.83
C LEU A 237 5.99 -8.77 0.02
N ASP A 238 7.03 -8.03 0.43
CA ASP A 238 7.44 -6.81 -0.24
C ASP A 238 7.82 -7.08 -1.70
N ALA A 239 7.61 -6.07 -2.55
CA ALA A 239 7.96 -6.15 -3.96
C ALA A 239 9.48 -6.38 -4.12
N SER A 240 9.84 -7.20 -5.10
CA SER A 240 11.22 -7.55 -5.41
C SER A 240 11.59 -7.09 -6.80
N HIS A 241 12.85 -6.70 -7.00
CA HIS A 241 13.40 -6.48 -8.34
C HIS A 241 13.60 -7.82 -9.07
N ASP A 242 14.05 -8.83 -8.34
CA ASP A 242 14.18 -10.20 -8.83
C ASP A 242 12.80 -10.88 -8.90
N ASN A 243 12.62 -11.74 -9.91
CA ASN A 243 11.48 -12.66 -9.95
C ASN A 243 11.66 -13.75 -8.88
N ILE A 244 10.89 -13.64 -7.80
CA ILE A 244 10.86 -14.58 -6.69
C ILE A 244 9.43 -15.07 -6.44
N ILE A 245 9.32 -16.24 -5.83
CA ILE A 245 8.06 -16.75 -5.31
C ILE A 245 8.20 -16.98 -3.80
N THR A 246 7.23 -16.48 -3.03
CA THR A 246 7.18 -16.57 -1.57
C THR A 246 5.98 -17.44 -1.18
N LEU A 247 6.23 -18.58 -0.54
CA LEU A 247 5.20 -19.49 -0.06
C LEU A 247 5.08 -19.38 1.46
N VAL A 248 3.85 -19.16 1.96
CA VAL A 248 3.59 -18.95 3.39
C VAL A 248 2.55 -19.95 3.90
N THR A 249 2.84 -20.59 5.03
CA THR A 249 1.85 -21.40 5.75
C THR A 249 2.00 -21.29 7.27
N CYS A 250 1.01 -21.76 8.01
CA CYS A 250 1.05 -21.78 9.48
C CYS A 250 2.11 -22.75 10.01
N VAL A 251 2.59 -22.51 11.23
CA VAL A 251 3.27 -23.52 12.03
C VAL A 251 2.24 -24.23 12.90
N MET A 252 2.34 -25.56 13.02
CA MET A 252 1.42 -26.36 13.84
C MET A 252 1.53 -25.93 15.31
N ASP A 253 0.36 -25.74 15.94
CA ASP A 253 0.19 -25.34 17.34
C ASP A 253 0.94 -24.07 17.78
N GLN A 254 1.34 -23.23 16.82
CA GLN A 254 2.15 -22.04 17.03
C GLN A 254 1.61 -20.88 16.17
N PRO A 255 0.47 -20.29 16.55
CA PRO A 255 -0.23 -19.30 15.75
C PRO A 255 0.57 -18.00 15.53
N GLU A 256 1.59 -17.74 16.35
CA GLU A 256 2.50 -16.60 16.23
C GLU A 256 3.50 -16.77 15.08
N TYR A 257 3.64 -17.98 14.52
CA TYR A 257 4.67 -18.29 13.54
C TYR A 257 4.12 -18.75 12.19
N ARG A 258 4.91 -18.53 11.15
CA ARG A 258 4.68 -19.03 9.79
C ARG A 258 5.93 -19.73 9.28
N TRP A 259 5.74 -20.77 8.47
CA TRP A 259 6.78 -21.24 7.58
C TRP A 259 6.76 -20.37 6.32
N CYS A 260 7.92 -19.84 5.96
CA CYS A 260 8.14 -19.02 4.78
C CYS A 260 9.21 -19.67 3.91
N VAL A 261 8.87 -19.97 2.67
CA VAL A 261 9.81 -20.48 1.66
C VAL A 261 9.95 -19.42 0.58
N GLN A 262 11.18 -19.07 0.22
CA GLN A 262 11.46 -18.20 -0.90
C GLN A 262 12.34 -18.91 -1.93
N ALA A 263 11.99 -18.72 -3.20
CA ALA A 263 12.68 -19.27 -4.34
C ALA A 263 12.84 -18.22 -5.44
N LYS A 264 13.96 -18.28 -6.17
CA LYS A 264 14.31 -17.32 -7.23
C LYS A 264 14.18 -17.98 -8.59
N MET A 265 13.68 -17.25 -9.59
CA MET A 265 13.48 -17.76 -10.95
C MET A 265 14.81 -18.25 -11.55
N VAL A 266 14.77 -19.37 -12.27
CA VAL A 266 15.90 -20.00 -12.97
C VAL A 266 15.60 -20.26 -14.44
#